data_AF-A0A7V2HGQ6-F1
#
_entry.id   AF-A0A7V2HGQ6-F1
#
_cell.length_a   1.000
_cell.length_b   1.000
_cell.length_c   1.000
_cell.angle_alpha   90.00
_cell.angle_beta   90.00
_cell.angle_gamma   90.00
#
_symmetry.space_group_name_H-M   'P 1'
#
loop_
_entity.id
_entity.type
_entity.pdbx_description
1 polymer ?
#
loop_
_entity_poly.entity_id
_entity_poly.type
_entity_poly.pdbx_seq_one_letter_code
_entity_poly.pdbx_strand_id
1 'polypeptide(L)'
;MNDLERQLRHALRPKPAPPGFAVRVLERTVRTRRRAAFWIPAAAAAGLLITGGIVHQRDVARGEEAKRQLLTALEITAEKIHFAESKVRRLEALEQRQ
;
A
#
# COMPACT_ATOMS: atom_id res chain seq x y z
N MET A 1 -36.52 36.02 1.41
CA MET A 1 -35.93 34.76 1.92
C MET A 1 -36.97 33.73 2.39
N ASN A 2 -38.21 34.11 2.73
CA ASN A 2 -39.25 33.18 3.24
C ASN A 2 -39.94 32.31 2.19
N ASP A 3 -39.70 32.53 0.89
CA ASP A 3 -40.40 31.81 -0.17
C ASP A 3 -39.75 30.44 -0.46
N LEU A 4 -38.42 30.42 -0.58
CA LEU A 4 -37.64 29.19 -0.72
C LEU A 4 -37.90 28.21 0.43
N GLU A 5 -37.91 28.70 1.67
CA GLU A 5 -38.17 27.88 2.85
C GLU A 5 -39.60 27.31 2.87
N ARG A 6 -40.57 28.05 2.31
CA ARG A 6 -41.95 27.60 2.13
C ARG A 6 -42.05 26.50 1.08
N GLN A 7 -41.43 26.70 -0.08
CA GLN A 7 -41.39 25.73 -1.17
C GLN A 7 -40.72 24.42 -0.73
N LEU A 8 -39.62 24.53 0.01
CA LEU A 8 -38.88 23.37 0.52
C LEU A 8 -39.70 22.59 1.56
N ARG A 9 -40.36 23.28 2.50
CA ARG A 9 -41.30 22.64 3.43
C ARG A 9 -42.46 21.96 2.73
N HIS A 10 -42.93 22.53 1.61
CA HIS A 10 -44.03 21.93 0.86
C HIS A 10 -43.59 20.68 0.10
N ALA A 11 -42.39 20.73 -0.51
CA ALA A 11 -41.79 19.63 -1.24
C ALA A 11 -41.37 18.45 -0.32
N LEU A 12 -40.94 18.74 0.91
CA LEU A 12 -40.53 17.74 1.89
C LEU A 12 -41.69 17.19 2.74
N ARG A 13 -42.95 17.53 2.44
CA ARG A 13 -44.08 16.97 3.17
C ARG A 13 -44.10 15.45 3.05
N PRO A 14 -44.20 14.71 4.17
CA PRO A 14 -44.30 13.26 4.13
C PRO A 14 -45.49 12.82 3.30
N LYS A 15 -45.24 12.08 2.22
CA LYS A 15 -46.27 11.44 1.40
C LYS A 15 -46.53 10.04 1.95
N PRO A 16 -47.79 9.63 2.18
CA PRO A 16 -48.07 8.27 2.61
C PRO A 16 -47.55 7.28 1.58
N ALA A 17 -46.82 6.27 2.05
CA ALA A 17 -46.30 5.24 1.19
C ALA A 17 -47.46 4.43 0.57
N PRO A 18 -47.39 4.07 -0.72
CA PRO A 18 -48.41 3.23 -1.35
C PRO A 18 -48.58 1.90 -0.61
N PRO A 19 -49.79 1.29 -0.64
CA PRO A 19 -50.00 -0.01 -0.04
C PRO A 19 -48.99 -1.04 -0.59
N GLY A 20 -48.43 -1.84 0.32
CA GLY A 20 -47.39 -2.83 0.01
C GLY A 20 -45.99 -2.27 -0.25
N PHE A 21 -45.73 -0.96 -0.07
CA PHE A 21 -44.38 -0.38 -0.24
C PHE A 21 -43.35 -1.04 0.68
N ALA A 22 -43.65 -1.18 1.97
CA ALA A 22 -42.76 -1.81 2.93
C ALA A 22 -42.42 -3.27 2.53
N VAL A 23 -43.42 -4.04 2.09
CA VAL A 23 -43.26 -5.42 1.64
C VAL A 23 -42.34 -5.49 0.41
N ARG A 24 -42.59 -4.66 -0.61
CA ARG A 24 -41.76 -4.62 -1.83
C ARG A 24 -40.30 -4.22 -1.54
N VAL A 25 -40.09 -3.27 -0.63
CA VAL A 25 -38.73 -2.85 -0.22
C VAL A 25 -38.02 -3.95 0.56
N LEU A 26 -38.73 -4.63 1.46
CA LEU A 26 -38.19 -5.74 2.24
C LEU A 26 -37.80 -6.93 1.34
N GLU A 27 -38.67 -7.32 0.40
CA GLU A 27 -38.39 -8.40 -0.55
C GLU A 27 -37.17 -8.06 -1.44
N ARG A 28 -37.08 -6.82 -1.90
CA ARG A 28 -35.96 -6.38 -2.76
C ARG A 28 -34.64 -6.31 -2.01
N THR A 29 -34.65 -5.90 -0.74
CA THR A 29 -33.44 -5.86 0.10
C THR A 29 -32.96 -7.27 0.47
N VAL A 30 -33.87 -8.20 0.81
CA VAL A 30 -33.52 -9.61 1.07
C VAL A 30 -32.90 -10.28 -0.15
N ARG A 31 -33.47 -10.06 -1.34
CA ARG A 31 -32.94 -10.62 -2.60
C ARG A 31 -31.56 -10.03 -2.97
N THR A 32 -31.36 -8.74 -2.73
CA THR A 32 -30.07 -8.06 -2.97
C THR A 32 -29.01 -8.55 -1.99
N ARG A 33 -29.36 -8.73 -0.70
CA ARG A 33 -28.45 -9.27 0.32
C ARG A 33 -27.99 -10.68 0.02
N ARG A 34 -28.89 -11.56 -0.46
CA ARG A 34 -28.53 -12.92 -0.91
C ARG A 34 -27.57 -12.91 -2.10
N ARG A 35 -27.76 -12.02 -3.08
CA ARG A 35 -26.83 -11.88 -4.20
C ARG A 35 -25.49 -11.28 -3.78
N ALA A 36 -25.49 -10.27 -2.92
CA ALA A 36 -24.26 -9.67 -2.40
C ALA A 36 -23.45 -10.67 -1.55
N ALA A 37 -24.12 -11.52 -0.77
CA ALA A 37 -23.48 -12.58 0.02
C ALA A 37 -22.64 -13.55 -0.81
N PHE A 38 -23.02 -13.78 -2.07
CA PHE A 38 -22.26 -14.62 -3.00
C PHE A 38 -20.91 -14.00 -3.41
N TRP A 39 -20.80 -12.67 -3.39
CA TRP A 39 -19.58 -11.94 -3.74
C TRP A 39 -18.71 -11.61 -2.51
N ILE A 40 -19.23 -11.75 -1.29
CA ILE A 40 -18.46 -11.55 -0.05
C ILE A 40 -17.16 -12.38 -0.01
N PRO A 41 -17.16 -13.70 -0.31
CA PRO A 41 -15.92 -14.46 -0.29
C PRO A 41 -14.93 -14.00 -1.37
N ALA A 42 -15.41 -13.60 -2.56
CA ALA A 42 -14.56 -13.08 -3.63
C ALA A 42 -13.94 -11.71 -3.28
N ALA A 43 -14.72 -10.82 -2.65
CA ALA A 43 -14.24 -9.53 -2.18
C ALA A 43 -13.24 -9.66 -1.02
N ALA A 44 -13.45 -10.63 -0.12
CA ALA A 44 -12.52 -10.93 0.98
C ALA A 44 -11.18 -11.49 0.44
N ALA A 45 -11.23 -12.39 -0.54
CA ALA A 45 -10.03 -12.93 -1.20
C ALA A 45 -9.24 -11.82 -1.93
N ALA A 46 -9.92 -10.93 -2.64
CA ALA A 46 -9.28 -9.78 -3.28
C ALA A 46 -8.64 -8.82 -2.26
N GLY A 47 -9.32 -8.55 -1.13
CA GLY A 47 -8.77 -7.75 -0.04
C GLY A 47 -7.51 -8.35 0.58
N LEU A 48 -7.49 -9.68 0.77
CA LEU A 48 -6.32 -10.40 1.27
C LEU A 48 -5.13 -10.35 0.29
N LEU A 49 -5.37 -10.48 -1.02
CA LEU A 49 -4.33 -10.37 -2.04
C LEU A 49 -3.73 -8.95 -2.12
N ILE A 50 -4.57 -7.92 -2.04
CA ILE A 50 -4.12 -6.52 -2.04
C ILE A 50 -3.30 -6.23 -0.77
N THR A 51 -3.81 -6.64 0.40
CA THR A 51 -3.12 -6.41 1.68
C THR A 51 -1.83 -7.22 1.78
N GLY A 52 -1.85 -8.49 1.37
CA GLY A 52 -0.68 -9.37 1.35
C GLY A 52 0.39 -8.89 0.35
N GLY A 53 -0.02 -8.40 -0.81
CA GLY A 53 0.90 -7.82 -1.81
C GLY A 53 1.60 -6.55 -1.31
N ILE A 54 0.89 -5.69 -0.56
CA ILE A 54 1.47 -4.46 0.02
C ILE A 54 2.48 -4.78 1.13
N VAL A 55 2.23 -5.79 1.96
CA VAL A 55 3.17 -6.21 3.02
C VAL A 55 4.46 -6.76 2.40
N HIS A 56 4.35 -7.57 1.35
CA HIS A 56 5.53 -8.17 0.72
C HIS A 56 6.46 -7.15 0.04
N GLN A 57 5.91 -6.05 -0.51
CA GLN A 57 6.75 -4.98 -1.08
C GLN A 57 7.62 -4.27 -0.03
N ARG A 58 7.16 -4.18 1.22
CA ARG A 58 7.92 -3.49 2.28
C ARG A 58 9.17 -4.25 2.71
N ASP A 59 9.13 -5.58 2.65
CA ASP A 59 10.28 -6.40 3.01
C ASP A 59 11.37 -6.37 1.92
N VAL A 60 10.96 -6.30 0.64
CA VAL A 60 11.91 -6.13 -0.48
C VAL A 60 12.62 -4.78 -0.41
N ALA A 61 11.91 -3.70 -0.10
CA ALA A 61 12.49 -2.37 0.02
C ALA A 61 13.56 -2.28 1.13
N ARG A 62 13.33 -2.94 2.27
CA ARG A 62 14.32 -2.99 3.36
C ARG A 62 15.56 -3.80 2.99
N GLY A 63 15.40 -4.87 2.21
CA GLY A 63 16.53 -5.67 1.72
C GLY A 63 17.44 -4.88 0.77
N GLU A 64 16.88 -3.98 -0.04
CA GLU A 64 17.66 -3.15 -0.95
C GLU A 64 18.54 -2.13 -0.24
N GLU A 65 18.04 -1.48 0.81
CA GLU A 65 18.82 -0.51 1.59
C GLU A 65 20.01 -1.16 2.29
N ALA A 66 19.81 -2.31 2.93
CA ALA A 66 20.88 -3.07 3.57
C ALA A 66 21.95 -3.51 2.54
N LYS A 67 21.51 -3.93 1.34
CA LYS A 67 22.42 -4.31 0.26
C LYS A 67 23.26 -3.12 -0.24
N ARG A 68 22.65 -1.93 -0.38
CA ARG A 68 23.37 -0.72 -0.79
C ARG A 68 24.45 -0.34 0.23
N GLN A 69 24.11 -0.34 1.52
CA GLN A 69 25.07 -0.04 2.58
C GLN A 69 26.24 -1.04 2.60
N LEU A 70 25.96 -2.34 2.42
CA LEU A 70 26.99 -3.36 2.34
C LEU A 70 27.92 -3.14 1.16
N LEU A 71 27.38 -2.87 -0.03
CA LEU A 71 28.17 -2.62 -1.23
C LEU A 71 29.07 -1.39 -1.07
N THR A 72 28.57 -0.30 -0.50
CA THR A 72 29.37 0.89 -0.21
C THR A 72 30.50 0.60 0.78
N ALA A 73 30.23 -0.15 1.85
CA ALA A 73 31.27 -0.53 2.80
C ALA A 73 32.36 -1.41 2.15
N LEU A 74 31.97 -2.30 1.24
CA LEU A 74 32.88 -3.16 0.48
C LEU A 74 33.77 -2.34 -0.47
N GLU A 75 33.19 -1.35 -1.15
CA GLU A 75 33.92 -0.45 -2.05
C GLU A 75 34.98 0.36 -1.30
N ILE A 76 34.61 0.97 -0.17
CA ILE A 76 35.55 1.69 0.70
C ILE A 76 36.66 0.76 1.18
N THR A 77 36.31 -0.46 1.57
CA THR A 77 37.29 -1.45 2.07
C THR A 77 38.26 -1.85 0.96
N ALA A 78 37.78 -2.09 -0.26
CA ALA A 78 38.62 -2.40 -1.40
C ALA A 78 39.61 -1.26 -1.70
N GLU A 79 39.14 -0.01 -1.65
CA GLU A 79 40.01 1.17 -1.82
C GLU A 79 41.11 1.24 -0.74
N LYS A 80 40.78 0.95 0.51
CA LYS A 80 41.76 0.94 1.61
C LYS A 80 42.78 -0.19 1.50
N ILE A 81 42.37 -1.37 1.03
CA ILE A 81 43.29 -2.49 0.76
C ILE A 81 44.27 -2.09 -0.34
N HIS A 82 43.79 -1.56 -1.46
CA HIS A 82 44.65 -1.09 -2.55
C HIS A 82 45.62 0.00 -2.09
N PHE A 83 45.16 0.92 -1.24
CA PHE A 83 46.03 1.94 -0.67
C PHE A 83 47.13 1.34 0.22
N ALA A 84 46.79 0.40 1.10
CA ALA A 84 47.76 -0.28 1.96
C ALA A 84 48.80 -1.06 1.13
N GLU A 85 48.35 -1.80 0.11
CA GLU A 85 49.21 -2.55 -0.80
C GLU A 85 50.18 -1.63 -1.56
N SER A 86 49.69 -0.48 -2.05
CA SER A 86 50.53 0.51 -2.74
C SER A 86 51.62 1.09 -1.84
N LYS A 87 51.33 1.29 -0.54
CA LYS A 87 52.30 1.77 0.44
C LYS A 87 53.38 0.71 0.72
N VAL A 88 52.98 -0.53 0.91
CA VAL A 88 53.92 -1.64 1.16
C VAL A 88 54.85 -1.80 -0.04
N ARG A 89 54.31 -1.91 -1.26
CA ARG A 89 55.13 -2.01 -2.49
C ARG A 89 56.09 -0.84 -2.65
N ARG A 90 55.68 0.38 -2.26
CA ARG A 90 56.55 1.57 -2.33
C ARG A 90 57.68 1.53 -1.32
N LEU A 91 57.45 0.99 -0.11
CA LEU A 91 58.49 0.82 0.90
C LEU A 91 59.51 -0.24 0.48
N GLU A 92 59.04 -1.39 -0.02
CA GLU A 92 59.91 -2.44 -0.55
C GLU A 92 60.80 -1.94 -1.70
N ALA A 93 60.25 -1.11 -2.60
CA ALA A 93 61.02 -0.52 -3.69
C ALA A 93 62.07 0.52 -3.25
N LEU A 94 61.89 1.14 -2.07
CA LEU A 94 62.87 2.05 -1.49
C LEU A 94 63.99 1.29 -0.77
N GLU A 95 63.65 0.16 -0.14
CA GLU A 95 64.60 -0.70 0.57
C GLU A 95 65.56 -1.42 -0.39
N GLN A 96 65.10 -1.80 -1.59
CA GLN A 96 65.95 -2.40 -2.63
C GLN A 96 66.91 -1.42 -3.35
N ARG A 97 66.81 -0.12 -3.09
CA ARG A 97 67.69 0.91 -3.68
C ARG A 97 68.82 1.37 -2.75
N GLN A 98 68.90 0.84 -1.53
CA GLN A 98 70.03 1.01 -0.61
C GLN A 98 70.93 -0.23 -0.66
#